data_AF-U9UEB7-F1
#
_entry.id   AF-U9UEB7-F1
#
_cell.length_a   1.000
_cell.length_b   1.000
_cell.length_c   1.000
_cell.angle_alpha   90.00
_cell.angle_beta   90.00
_cell.angle_gamma   90.00
#
_symmetry.space_group_name_H-M   'P 1'
#
loop_
_entity.id
_entity.type
_entity.pdbx_description
1 polymer ?
#
loop_
_entity_poly.entity_id
_entity_poly.type
_entity_poly.pdbx_seq_one_letter_code
_entity_poly.pdbx_strand_id
1 'polypeptide(L)'
;MFNTLLMIYDWIFYIILNIWIWIDYDNSYHDENTYLGYAIFISTILPILCSMVLFNSMITFIILRREINNNEQFRAWFQEHKIFCTFIAFCSLGNLNILHVLNCKFNYMDIFDAKLSFTVEKKIIHAGVISLFADIARFISLIYVNSVLYFYAIPMICFFLTSLVLTFGLFYRFYESMIRGYEKPTVQELIVNKKQFSEA
;
A
#
# COMPACT_ATOMS: atom_id res chain seq x y z
N MET A 1 0.55 2.46 13.47
CA MET A 1 0.38 0.99 13.55
C MET A 1 -1.06 0.52 13.27
N PHE A 2 -2.09 0.98 13.99
CA PHE A 2 -3.49 0.55 13.73
C PHE A 2 -3.93 0.76 12.27
N ASN A 3 -3.68 1.95 11.70
CA ASN A 3 -3.99 2.25 10.30
C ASN A 3 -3.25 1.32 9.32
N THR A 4 -1.97 1.01 9.61
CA THR A 4 -1.18 0.06 8.82
C THR A 4 -1.79 -1.34 8.84
N LEU A 5 -2.17 -1.82 10.03
CA LEU A 5 -2.79 -3.14 10.20
C LEU A 5 -4.10 -3.23 9.40
N LEU A 6 -4.91 -2.17 9.45
CA LEU A 6 -6.13 -2.05 8.68
C LEU A 6 -5.85 -2.11 7.16
N MET A 7 -4.84 -1.40 6.66
CA MET A 7 -4.44 -1.47 5.24
C MET A 7 -3.93 -2.86 4.84
N ILE A 8 -3.23 -3.57 5.74
CA ILE A 8 -2.80 -4.96 5.49
C ILE A 8 -4.01 -5.89 5.38
N TYR A 9 -4.98 -5.78 6.30
CA TYR A 9 -6.20 -6.58 6.24
C TYR A 9 -7.03 -6.29 4.99
N ASP A 10 -7.21 -5.01 4.64
CA ASP A 10 -7.87 -4.60 3.40
C ASP A 10 -7.21 -5.27 2.19
N TRP A 11 -5.88 -5.23 2.10
CA TRP A 11 -5.13 -5.87 1.02
C TRP A 11 -5.31 -7.39 0.96
N ILE A 12 -5.25 -8.08 2.10
CA ILE A 12 -5.43 -9.54 2.15
C ILE A 12 -6.84 -9.94 1.72
N PHE A 13 -7.87 -9.28 2.26
CA PHE A 13 -9.26 -9.56 1.86
C PHE A 13 -9.51 -9.24 0.40
N TYR A 14 -8.82 -8.23 -0.13
CA TYR A 14 -8.88 -7.91 -1.54
C TYR A 14 -8.33 -9.02 -2.44
N ILE A 15 -7.20 -9.64 -2.05
CA ILE A 15 -6.68 -10.82 -2.77
C ILE A 15 -7.71 -11.95 -2.73
N ILE A 16 -8.30 -12.22 -1.57
CA ILE A 16 -9.34 -13.24 -1.40
C ILE A 16 -10.54 -12.97 -2.31
N LEU A 17 -11.00 -11.72 -2.40
CA LEU A 17 -12.09 -11.32 -3.29
C LEU A 17 -11.77 -11.60 -4.75
N ASN A 18 -10.57 -11.25 -5.23
CA ASN A 18 -10.20 -11.49 -6.63
C ASN A 18 -10.11 -12.98 -6.97
N ILE A 19 -9.58 -13.80 -6.04
CA ILE A 19 -9.56 -15.26 -6.20
C ILE A 19 -11.00 -15.81 -6.23
N TRP A 20 -11.86 -15.33 -5.35
CA TRP A 20 -13.26 -15.75 -5.29
C TRP A 20 -14.02 -15.38 -6.57
N ILE A 21 -13.87 -14.14 -7.06
CA ILE A 21 -14.46 -13.67 -8.33
C ILE A 21 -14.00 -14.54 -9.49
N TRP A 22 -12.71 -14.91 -9.55
CA TRP A 22 -12.20 -15.78 -10.61
C TRP A 22 -12.83 -17.17 -10.58
N ILE A 23 -12.96 -17.77 -9.40
CA ILE A 23 -13.57 -19.08 -9.23
C ILE A 23 -15.06 -19.03 -9.58
N ASP A 24 -15.78 -17.99 -9.16
CA ASP A 24 -17.22 -17.88 -9.39
C ASP A 24 -17.55 -17.55 -10.85
N TYR A 25 -16.71 -16.77 -11.53
CA TYR A 25 -16.85 -16.50 -12.96
C TYR A 25 -16.91 -17.79 -13.79
N ASP A 26 -16.01 -18.74 -13.53
CA ASP A 26 -15.97 -20.04 -14.22
C ASP A 26 -17.26 -20.86 -14.01
N ASN A 27 -17.92 -20.68 -12.86
CA ASN A 27 -19.17 -21.37 -12.51
C ASN A 27 -20.43 -20.62 -12.98
N SER A 28 -20.34 -19.33 -13.29
CA SER A 28 -21.47 -18.45 -13.60
C SER A 28 -22.03 -18.56 -15.03
N TYR A 29 -21.52 -19.49 -15.84
CA TYR A 29 -21.85 -19.61 -17.28
C TYR A 29 -23.34 -19.82 -17.60
N HIS A 30 -24.14 -20.19 -16.59
CA HIS A 30 -25.56 -20.47 -16.73
C HIS A 30 -26.49 -19.28 -16.42
N ASP A 31 -25.96 -18.15 -15.93
CA ASP A 31 -26.75 -16.93 -15.66
C ASP A 31 -26.12 -15.72 -16.39
N GLU A 32 -26.78 -15.28 -17.46
CA GLU A 32 -26.27 -14.24 -18.37
C GLU A 32 -26.00 -12.90 -17.68
N ASN A 33 -26.81 -12.51 -16.69
CA ASN A 33 -26.64 -11.23 -15.99
C ASN A 33 -25.43 -11.28 -15.06
N THR A 34 -25.29 -12.36 -14.30
CA THR A 34 -24.18 -12.60 -13.39
C THR A 34 -22.86 -12.75 -14.17
N TYR A 35 -22.89 -13.48 -15.29
CA TYR A 35 -21.74 -13.62 -16.19
C TYR A 35 -21.29 -12.28 -16.79
N LEU A 36 -22.22 -11.44 -17.27
CA LEU A 36 -21.89 -10.12 -17.81
C LEU A 36 -21.22 -9.23 -16.75
N GLY A 37 -21.72 -9.29 -15.51
CA GLY A 37 -21.14 -8.59 -14.36
C GLY A 37 -19.69 -8.96 -14.10
N TYR A 38 -19.40 -10.27 -14.06
CA TYR A 38 -18.04 -10.78 -13.91
C TYR A 38 -17.15 -10.43 -15.10
N ALA A 39 -17.66 -10.53 -16.32
CA ALA A 39 -16.91 -10.19 -17.53
C ALA A 39 -16.49 -8.71 -17.55
N ILE A 40 -17.36 -7.79 -17.12
CA ILE A 40 -17.03 -6.37 -16.99
C ILE A 40 -15.95 -6.16 -15.93
N PHE A 41 -16.08 -6.80 -14.77
CA PHE A 41 -15.07 -6.72 -13.72
C PHE A 41 -13.69 -7.18 -14.20
N ILE A 42 -13.62 -8.36 -14.81
CA ILE A 42 -12.37 -8.94 -15.31
C ILE A 42 -11.77 -8.11 -16.46
N SER A 43 -12.61 -7.57 -17.34
CA SER A 43 -12.13 -6.88 -18.55
C SER A 43 -11.74 -5.40 -18.31
N THR A 44 -12.28 -4.76 -17.26
CA THR A 44 -12.09 -3.32 -17.04
C THR A 44 -11.53 -2.99 -15.67
N ILE A 45 -12.08 -3.56 -14.61
CA ILE A 45 -11.68 -3.24 -13.23
C ILE A 45 -10.35 -3.91 -12.89
N LEU A 46 -10.21 -5.20 -13.18
CA LEU A 46 -9.00 -5.98 -12.88
C LEU A 46 -7.72 -5.39 -13.52
N PRO A 47 -7.70 -4.96 -14.81
CA PRO A 47 -6.52 -4.33 -15.41
C PRO A 47 -6.10 -3.03 -14.73
N ILE A 48 -7.07 -2.17 -14.38
CA ILE A 48 -6.80 -0.91 -13.67
C ILE A 48 -6.12 -1.21 -12.33
N LEU A 49 -6.61 -2.20 -11.60
CA LEU A 49 -6.06 -2.58 -10.30
C LEU A 49 -4.68 -3.23 -10.42
N CYS A 50 -4.47 -4.10 -11.40
CA CYS A 50 -3.15 -4.67 -11.70
C CYS A 50 -2.14 -3.55 -12.00
N SER A 51 -2.54 -2.52 -12.75
CA SER A 51 -1.67 -1.38 -13.03
C SER A 51 -1.25 -0.62 -11.76
N MET A 52 -2.16 -0.49 -10.79
CA MET A 52 -1.89 0.15 -9.49
C MET A 52 -0.95 -0.70 -8.62
N VAL A 53 -1.15 -2.02 -8.57
CA VAL A 53 -0.27 -2.95 -7.86
C VAL A 53 1.14 -2.92 -8.45
N LEU A 54 1.25 -2.90 -9.77
CA LEU A 54 2.53 -2.77 -10.47
C LEU A 54 3.21 -1.45 -10.15
N PHE A 55 2.48 -0.33 -10.17
CA PHE A 55 3.00 0.97 -9.80
C PHE A 55 3.54 0.97 -8.36
N ASN A 56 2.75 0.49 -7.39
CA ASN A 56 3.16 0.39 -5.99
C ASN A 56 4.39 -0.54 -5.81
N SER A 57 4.43 -1.64 -6.56
CA SER A 57 5.59 -2.54 -6.57
C SER A 57 6.86 -1.85 -7.03
N MET A 58 6.80 -1.13 -8.16
CA MET A 58 7.95 -0.41 -8.72
C MET A 58 8.47 0.66 -7.75
N ILE A 59 7.57 1.45 -7.15
CA ILE A 59 7.95 2.46 -6.16
C ILE A 59 8.55 1.83 -4.91
N THR A 60 7.95 0.75 -4.39
CA THR A 60 8.49 0.00 -3.24
C THR A 60 9.90 -0.49 -3.52
N PHE A 61 10.11 -1.12 -4.68
CA PHE A 61 11.42 -1.63 -5.07
C PHE A 61 12.46 -0.51 -5.21
N ILE A 62 12.11 0.61 -5.85
CA ILE A 62 12.98 1.78 -5.97
C ILE A 62 13.37 2.33 -4.59
N ILE A 63 12.41 2.43 -3.67
CA ILE A 63 12.62 2.92 -2.30
C ILE A 63 13.58 1.99 -1.54
N LEU A 64 13.26 0.69 -1.47
CA LEU A 64 14.06 -0.27 -0.71
C LEU A 64 15.47 -0.42 -1.29
N ARG A 65 15.60 -0.50 -2.63
CA ARG A 65 16.91 -0.57 -3.28
C ARG A 65 17.77 0.66 -2.96
N ARG A 66 17.18 1.85 -2.98
CA ARG A 66 17.87 3.09 -2.62
C ARG A 66 18.34 3.06 -1.16
N GLU A 67 17.48 2.66 -0.22
CA GLU A 67 17.84 2.60 1.20
C GLU A 67 18.94 1.57 1.48
N ILE A 68 18.85 0.36 0.89
CA ILE A 68 19.87 -0.68 1.07
C ILE A 68 21.25 -0.20 0.57
N ASN A 69 21.28 0.52 -0.55
CA ASN A 69 22.54 0.96 -1.15
C ASN A 69 23.14 2.19 -0.43
N ASN A 70 22.30 3.15 -0.03
CA ASN A 70 22.76 4.48 0.36
C ASN A 70 22.64 4.77 1.87
N ASN A 71 22.03 3.88 2.65
CA ASN A 71 21.85 4.04 4.09
C ASN A 71 22.39 2.82 4.84
N GLU A 72 23.56 2.98 5.47
CA GLU A 72 24.23 1.89 6.16
C GLU A 72 23.44 1.37 7.36
N GLN A 73 22.71 2.25 8.05
CA GLN A 73 21.91 1.88 9.21
C GLN A 73 20.71 1.03 8.80
N PHE A 74 20.00 1.44 7.74
CA PHE A 74 18.92 0.64 7.16
C PHE A 74 19.45 -0.70 6.64
N ARG A 75 20.63 -0.71 5.99
CA ARG A 75 21.24 -1.94 5.49
C ARG A 75 21.56 -2.93 6.60
N ALA A 76 22.11 -2.48 7.72
CA ALA A 76 22.38 -3.34 8.88
C ALA A 76 21.08 -3.94 9.45
N TRP A 77 20.09 -3.09 9.68
CA TRP A 77 18.76 -3.49 10.15
C TRP A 77 18.09 -4.50 9.18
N PHE A 78 18.21 -4.29 7.87
CA PHE A 78 17.64 -5.17 6.85
C PHE A 78 18.24 -6.59 6.89
N GLN A 79 19.53 -6.73 7.21
CA GLN A 79 20.17 -8.05 7.32
C GLN A 79 19.57 -8.86 8.47
N GLU A 80 19.23 -8.20 9.58
CA GLU A 80 18.65 -8.83 10.77
C GLU A 80 17.16 -9.17 10.57
N HIS A 81 16.42 -8.31 9.86
CA HIS A 81 14.96 -8.42 9.75
C HIS A 81 14.44 -8.65 8.32
N LYS A 82 15.22 -9.32 7.46
CA LYS A 82 14.90 -9.53 6.03
C LYS A 82 13.48 -10.05 5.78
N ILE A 83 13.02 -11.04 6.54
CA ILE A 83 11.70 -11.67 6.37
C ILE A 83 10.58 -10.65 6.61
N PHE A 84 10.72 -9.86 7.67
CA PHE A 84 9.77 -8.82 8.01
C PHE A 84 9.74 -7.71 6.95
N CYS A 85 10.92 -7.24 6.50
CA CYS A 85 10.99 -6.25 5.42
C CYS A 85 10.32 -6.77 4.14
N THR A 86 10.57 -8.03 3.75
CA THR A 86 9.91 -8.64 2.58
C THR A 86 8.39 -8.73 2.76
N PHE A 87 7.90 -9.08 3.95
CA PHE A 87 6.47 -9.09 4.24
C PHE A 87 5.83 -7.70 4.11
N ILE A 88 6.49 -6.68 4.68
CA ILE A 88 6.02 -5.30 4.57
C ILE A 88 6.07 -4.80 3.12
N ALA A 89 7.09 -5.18 2.35
CA ALA A 89 7.20 -4.89 0.92
C ALA A 89 6.10 -5.57 0.10
N PHE A 90 5.69 -6.78 0.47
CA PHE A 90 4.54 -7.45 -0.14
C PHE A 90 3.23 -6.73 0.21
N CYS A 91 3.07 -6.31 1.46
CA CYS A 91 1.88 -5.57 1.88
C CYS A 91 1.79 -4.19 1.23
N SER A 92 2.92 -3.54 0.96
CA SER A 92 2.95 -2.21 0.32
C SER A 92 2.51 -2.23 -1.15
N LEU A 93 2.36 -3.40 -1.76
CA LEU A 93 1.71 -3.58 -3.07
C LEU A 93 0.27 -3.06 -3.05
N GLY A 94 -0.46 -3.31 -1.97
CA GLY A 94 -1.83 -2.82 -1.79
C GLY A 94 -1.88 -1.33 -1.45
N ASN A 95 -0.95 -0.87 -0.62
CA ASN A 95 -0.82 0.55 -0.25
C ASN A 95 0.60 0.93 0.20
N LEU A 96 1.22 1.90 -0.48
CA LEU A 96 2.59 2.34 -0.18
C LEU A 96 2.80 2.91 1.23
N ASN A 97 1.75 3.44 1.88
CA ASN A 97 1.86 3.97 3.25
C ASN A 97 2.24 2.91 4.27
N ILE A 98 2.08 1.62 3.95
CA ILE A 98 2.48 0.53 4.83
C ILE A 98 3.99 0.56 5.11
N LEU A 99 4.80 1.09 4.19
CA LEU A 99 6.26 1.24 4.36
C LEU A 99 6.64 2.16 5.54
N HIS A 100 5.77 3.09 5.96
CA HIS A 100 6.04 3.91 7.14
C HIS A 100 6.16 3.08 8.43
N VAL A 101 5.59 1.88 8.46
CA VAL A 101 5.69 1.00 9.64
C VAL A 101 7.12 0.54 9.90
N LEU A 102 7.98 0.56 8.87
CA LEU A 102 9.39 0.21 9.02
C LEU A 102 10.14 1.19 9.92
N ASN A 103 9.70 2.44 10.02
CA ASN A 103 10.34 3.49 10.84
C ASN A 103 9.43 3.93 12.01
N CYS A 104 8.64 3.01 12.54
CA CYS A 104 7.73 3.28 13.65
C CYS A 104 8.33 2.81 14.98
N LYS A 105 8.50 3.72 15.94
CA LYS A 105 8.84 3.34 17.32
C LYS A 105 7.64 2.70 18.02
N PHE A 106 7.45 1.40 17.81
CA PHE A 106 6.41 0.63 18.49
C PHE A 106 7.01 -0.25 19.57
N ASN A 107 6.67 0.03 20.83
CA ASN A 107 7.03 -0.77 22.00
C ASN A 107 8.53 -1.14 22.09
N TYR A 108 9.42 -0.26 21.62
CA TYR A 108 10.87 -0.48 21.57
C TYR A 108 11.32 -1.74 20.81
N MET A 109 10.47 -2.30 19.96
CA MET A 109 10.83 -3.43 19.13
C MET A 109 11.73 -2.96 17.98
N ASP A 110 12.92 -3.54 17.92
CA ASP A 110 13.93 -3.35 16.87
C ASP A 110 13.40 -3.57 15.46
N ILE A 111 12.48 -4.53 15.30
CA ILE A 111 11.85 -4.87 14.01
C ILE A 111 11.03 -3.73 13.38
N PHE A 112 10.71 -2.66 14.10
CA PHE A 112 10.01 -1.49 13.55
C PHE A 112 10.87 -0.21 13.56
N ASP A 113 12.15 -0.29 13.95
CA ASP A 113 13.08 0.85 14.03
C ASP A 113 14.09 0.85 12.85
N ALA A 114 13.59 0.57 11.64
CA ALA A 114 14.36 0.76 10.42
C ALA A 114 14.53 2.27 10.20
N LYS A 115 15.74 2.76 10.47
CA LYS A 115 16.12 4.17 10.32
C LYS A 115 16.10 4.60 8.86
N LEU A 116 14.91 4.86 8.32
CA LEU A 116 14.70 5.32 6.94
C LEU A 116 15.30 6.72 6.75
N SER A 117 15.84 7.00 5.57
CA SER A 117 16.30 8.36 5.26
C SER A 117 15.12 9.31 5.09
N PHE A 118 15.31 10.57 5.50
CA PHE A 118 14.33 11.65 5.32
C PHE A 118 13.81 11.77 3.88
N THR A 119 14.69 11.56 2.89
CA THR A 119 14.31 11.65 1.47
C THR A 119 13.32 10.55 1.09
N VAL A 120 13.52 9.34 1.62
CA VAL A 120 12.61 8.22 1.36
C VAL A 120 11.32 8.37 2.14
N GLU A 121 11.38 8.80 3.40
CA GLU A 121 10.17 9.06 4.18
C GLU A 121 9.25 10.08 3.46
N LYS A 122 9.83 11.17 2.95
CA LYS A 122 9.08 12.14 2.15
C LYS A 122 8.48 11.53 0.88
N LYS A 123 9.21 10.63 0.19
CA LYS A 123 8.68 9.92 -0.98
C LYS A 123 7.52 9.00 -0.63
N ILE A 124 7.59 8.29 0.49
CA ILE A 124 6.50 7.43 0.96
C ILE A 124 5.26 8.28 1.26
N ILE A 125 5.40 9.42 1.93
CA ILE A 125 4.28 10.34 2.20
C ILE A 125 3.59 10.80 0.90
N HIS A 126 4.36 11.28 -0.08
CA HIS A 126 3.78 11.77 -1.34
C HIS A 126 3.15 10.63 -2.16
N ALA A 127 3.82 9.49 -2.22
CA ALA A 127 3.27 8.31 -2.89
C ALA A 127 2.02 7.77 -2.18
N GLY A 128 1.93 7.96 -0.86
CA GLY A 128 0.76 7.67 -0.05
C GLY A 128 -0.46 8.53 -0.36
N VAL A 129 -0.25 9.80 -0.72
CA VAL A 129 -1.32 10.66 -1.23
C VAL A 129 -1.75 10.21 -2.63
N ILE A 130 -0.80 9.85 -3.50
CA ILE A 130 -1.12 9.31 -4.83
C ILE A 130 -1.90 7.99 -4.70
N SER A 131 -1.60 7.15 -3.71
CA SER A 131 -2.33 5.89 -3.51
C SER A 131 -3.78 6.09 -3.06
N LEU A 132 -4.19 7.29 -2.61
CA LEU A 132 -5.61 7.58 -2.36
C LEU A 132 -6.45 7.47 -3.63
N PHE A 133 -5.91 7.85 -4.80
CA PHE A 133 -6.63 7.67 -6.06
C PHE A 133 -6.90 6.18 -6.34
N ALA A 134 -5.94 5.32 -5.98
CA ALA A 134 -6.11 3.87 -6.09
C ALA A 134 -7.14 3.33 -5.09
N ASP A 135 -7.12 3.81 -3.85
CA ASP A 135 -8.09 3.42 -2.82
C ASP A 135 -9.53 3.86 -3.21
N ILE A 136 -9.68 5.07 -3.80
CA ILE A 136 -10.97 5.57 -4.31
C ILE A 136 -11.45 4.75 -5.51
N ALA A 137 -10.57 4.46 -6.47
CA ALA A 137 -10.92 3.62 -7.62
C ALA A 137 -11.38 2.23 -7.15
N ARG A 138 -10.65 1.60 -6.22
CA ARG A 138 -11.02 0.33 -5.60
C ARG A 138 -12.37 0.40 -4.91
N PHE A 139 -12.65 1.49 -4.18
CA PHE A 139 -13.93 1.70 -3.52
C PHE A 139 -15.09 1.79 -4.52
N ILE A 140 -14.94 2.54 -5.61
CA ILE A 140 -15.93 2.62 -6.69
C ILE A 140 -16.16 1.23 -7.32
N SER A 141 -15.08 0.49 -7.57
CA SER A 141 -15.17 -0.89 -8.07
C SER A 141 -15.94 -1.79 -7.11
N LEU A 142 -15.74 -1.67 -5.81
CA LEU A 142 -16.46 -2.46 -4.80
C LEU A 142 -17.95 -2.11 -4.73
N ILE A 143 -18.34 -0.86 -4.96
CA ILE A 143 -19.75 -0.47 -5.10
C ILE A 143 -20.38 -1.22 -6.28
N TYR A 144 -19.70 -1.22 -7.43
CA TYR A 144 -20.16 -1.93 -8.62
C TYR A 144 -20.30 -3.43 -8.34
N VAL A 145 -19.24 -4.08 -7.82
CA VAL A 145 -19.23 -5.51 -7.49
C VAL A 145 -20.38 -5.89 -6.54
N ASN A 146 -20.60 -5.12 -5.46
CA ASN A 146 -21.68 -5.41 -4.52
C ASN A 146 -23.08 -5.17 -5.12
N SER A 147 -23.22 -4.26 -6.09
CA SER A 147 -24.49 -4.02 -6.77
C SER A 147 -24.85 -5.09 -7.81
N VAL A 148 -23.84 -5.70 -8.44
CA VAL A 148 -24.03 -6.65 -9.55
C VAL A 148 -24.04 -8.09 -9.06
N LEU A 149 -23.19 -8.44 -8.08
CA LEU A 149 -23.03 -9.82 -7.60
C LEU A 149 -23.94 -10.15 -6.41
N TYR A 150 -24.85 -9.26 -6.02
CA TYR A 150 -25.60 -9.35 -4.77
C TYR A 150 -24.70 -9.32 -3.52
N PHE A 151 -25.29 -9.06 -2.35
CA PHE A 151 -24.56 -8.84 -1.08
C PHE A 151 -23.96 -10.13 -0.49
N TYR A 152 -22.99 -10.74 -1.17
CA TYR A 152 -22.17 -11.80 -0.61
C TYR A 152 -21.24 -11.28 0.50
N ALA A 153 -20.95 -12.15 1.47
CA ALA A 153 -20.14 -11.78 2.63
C ALA A 153 -18.75 -11.25 2.24
N ILE A 154 -18.08 -11.85 1.26
CA ILE A 154 -16.70 -11.48 0.87
C ILE A 154 -16.65 -10.06 0.26
N PRO A 155 -17.42 -9.71 -0.79
CA PRO A 155 -17.50 -8.34 -1.29
C PRO A 155 -17.88 -7.30 -0.23
N MET A 156 -18.78 -7.66 0.70
CA MET A 156 -19.21 -6.76 1.77
C MET A 156 -18.13 -6.48 2.81
N ILE A 157 -17.37 -7.51 3.21
CA ILE A 157 -16.23 -7.32 4.12
C ILE A 157 -15.17 -6.44 3.45
N CYS A 158 -14.88 -6.65 2.16
CA CYS A 158 -13.95 -5.81 1.42
C CYS A 158 -14.43 -4.36 1.37
N PHE A 159 -15.71 -4.14 1.05
CA PHE A 159 -16.31 -2.80 1.04
C PHE A 159 -16.17 -2.11 2.39
N PHE A 160 -16.45 -2.82 3.48
CA PHE A 160 -16.32 -2.30 4.84
C PHE A 160 -14.87 -1.93 5.17
N LEU A 161 -13.91 -2.83 4.92
CA LEU A 161 -12.49 -2.57 5.18
C LEU A 161 -11.96 -1.40 4.37
N THR A 162 -12.27 -1.32 3.07
CA THR A 162 -11.84 -0.21 2.21
C THR A 162 -12.47 1.11 2.67
N SER A 163 -13.73 1.10 3.10
CA SER A 163 -14.38 2.27 3.69
C SER A 163 -13.66 2.75 4.96
N LEU A 164 -13.27 1.83 5.84
CA LEU A 164 -12.48 2.19 7.03
C LEU A 164 -11.10 2.74 6.65
N VAL A 165 -10.40 2.11 5.69
CA VAL A 165 -9.08 2.58 5.21
C VAL A 165 -9.19 3.99 4.63
N LEU A 166 -10.22 4.28 3.84
CA LEU A 166 -10.47 5.62 3.32
C LEU A 166 -10.75 6.60 4.45
N THR A 167 -11.67 6.27 5.36
CA THR A 167 -12.10 7.19 6.41
C THR A 167 -10.96 7.54 7.37
N PHE A 168 -10.20 6.55 7.84
CA PHE A 168 -9.07 6.77 8.75
C PHE A 168 -7.80 7.22 8.02
N GLY A 169 -7.58 6.74 6.80
CA GLY A 169 -6.38 7.02 6.02
C GLY A 169 -6.39 8.39 5.35
N LEU A 170 -7.56 8.90 4.95
CA LEU A 170 -7.66 10.18 4.23
C LEU A 170 -7.14 11.34 5.07
N PHE A 171 -7.68 11.55 6.27
CA PHE A 171 -7.25 12.63 7.15
C PHE A 171 -5.78 12.49 7.56
N TYR A 172 -5.34 11.28 7.86
CA TYR A 172 -3.96 11.00 8.26
C TYR A 172 -2.95 11.34 7.16
N ARG A 173 -3.21 10.93 5.92
CA ARG A 173 -2.29 11.16 4.79
C ARG A 173 -2.23 12.62 4.39
N PHE A 174 -3.37 13.33 4.41
CA PHE A 174 -3.37 14.79 4.21
C PHE A 174 -2.61 15.50 5.32
N TYR A 175 -2.83 15.11 6.57
CA TYR A 175 -2.09 15.66 7.71
C TYR A 175 -0.58 15.46 7.56
N GLU A 176 -0.11 14.23 7.28
CA GLU A 176 1.33 13.98 7.05
C GLU A 176 1.87 14.77 5.86
N SER A 177 1.14 14.81 4.75
CA SER A 177 1.59 15.52 3.55
C SER A 177 1.71 17.02 3.78
N MET A 178 0.78 17.63 4.54
CA MET A 178 0.78 19.08 4.76
C MET A 178 1.74 19.53 5.87
N ILE A 179 1.99 18.69 6.89
CA ILE A 179 2.82 19.08 8.04
C ILE A 179 4.23 18.52 7.92
N ARG A 180 4.35 17.18 7.83
CA ARG A 180 5.65 16.50 7.70
C ARG A 180 6.30 16.71 6.34
N GLY A 181 5.52 16.98 5.29
CA GLY A 181 6.05 17.34 3.97
C GLY A 181 6.92 18.61 3.94
N TYR A 182 6.74 19.49 4.93
CA TYR A 182 7.40 20.80 5.05
C TYR A 182 8.45 20.88 6.17
N GLU A 183 8.57 19.84 7.00
CA GLU A 183 9.68 19.78 7.96
C GLU A 183 11.02 19.78 7.20
N LYS A 184 11.96 20.61 7.66
CA LYS A 184 13.29 20.66 7.08
C LYS A 184 14.13 19.54 7.70
N PRO A 185 14.99 18.88 6.90
CA PRO A 185 15.90 17.87 7.43
C PRO A 185 16.76 18.49 8.54
N THR A 186 16.95 17.74 9.61
CA THR A 186 17.85 18.14 10.70
C THR A 186 19.30 18.23 10.21
N VAL A 187 20.16 18.95 10.93
CA VAL A 187 21.56 19.20 10.52
C VAL A 187 22.33 17.89 10.23
N GLN A 188 22.05 16.82 10.98
CA GLN A 188 22.63 15.49 10.73
C GLN A 188 22.15 14.86 9.41
N GLU A 189 20.87 15.01 9.07
CA GLU A 189 20.31 14.53 7.80
C GLU A 189 20.83 15.34 6.60
N LEU A 190 21.05 16.64 6.78
CA LEU A 190 21.69 17.51 5.78
C LEU A 190 23.13 17.09 5.48
N ILE A 191 23.89 16.66 6.49
CA ILE A 191 25.29 16.20 6.30
C ILE A 191 25.32 14.90 5.50
N VAL A 192 24.41 13.96 5.76
CA VAL A 192 24.28 12.71 4.99
C VAL A 192 23.86 13.02 3.54
N ASN A 193 22.88 13.91 3.33
CA ASN A 193 22.40 14.29 1.99
C ASN A 193 23.49 15.03 1.18
N LYS A 194 24.32 15.84 1.83
CA LYS A 194 25.41 16.59 1.17
C LYS A 194 26.56 15.70 0.71
N LYS A 195 26.87 14.62 1.45
CA LYS A 195 27.78 13.56 0.96
C LYS A 195 27.19 12.82 -0.24
N GLN A 196 25.88 12.52 -0.22
CA GLN A 196 25.18 11.81 -1.30
C GLN A 196 25.15 12.59 -2.65
N PHE A 197 25.19 13.92 -2.62
CA PHE A 197 25.27 14.76 -3.83
C PHE A 197 26.70 14.95 -4.35
N SER A 198 27.72 14.63 -3.55
CA SER A 198 29.13 14.74 -3.94
C SER A 198 29.66 13.48 -4.64
N GLU A 199 28.92 12.37 -4.57
CA GLU A 199 29.33 11.03 -5.04
C GLU A 199 28.49 10.54 -6.25
N ALA A 200 27.61 11.39 -6.79
CA ALA A 200 26.81 11.14 -8.01
C ALA A 200 27.29 12.04 -9.15
#